data_AF-A0AAJ1CGS0-F1
#
_entry.id   AF-A0AAJ1CGS0-F1
#
_cell.length_a   1.000
_cell.length_b   1.000
_cell.length_c   1.000
_cell.angle_alpha   90.00
_cell.angle_beta   90.00
_cell.angle_gamma   90.00
#
_symmetry.space_group_name_H-M   'P 1'
#
loop_
_entity.id
_entity.type
_entity.pdbx_description
1 polymer ?
#
loop_
_entity_poly.entity_id
_entity_poly.type
_entity_poly.pdbx_seq_one_letter_code
_entity_poly.pdbx_strand_id
1 'polypeptide(L)'
;CQNRECMIRKNNEFLVQKAVKLLKDDPRTTLATDGETPAAVLEALEKEGYHVEELEYSVYHYDKGPQMPDAPQAEEFESEEDFTEAKEEYEAEMAAFAEETQRLEFDISEGRVRKYAVIGNLDIELRYEEIEDEEREVTVNEGQDDEHKVFVTVVPPSPLEGLLQQERRYREICYEHITTDMKQVFLDVKVANKPLQKEEQQMFYYAVMQRVMSDSKLRQCGFRPKEGSYLTDREQFAAAGRITAKQQAALVRAYLVDYFRSAAPEYGCTDETLLTGMMCRFADMNFSEQSQKVQQEYLKVYERRKARLQEQIDALQAKAEAEEMAVSMQEAPDAEPEMPELLPDETPAIEPTPEPLIIPMDPDIEPDIRMPEEMKTAA
;
A
#
# COMPACT_ATOMS: atom_id res chain seq x y z
N CYS A 1 39.88 13.93 -35.72
CA CYS A 1 39.98 12.57 -36.28
C CYS A 1 39.39 12.61 -37.68
N GLN A 2 39.90 11.85 -38.65
CA GLN A 2 39.33 11.83 -40.02
C GLN A 2 38.24 10.75 -40.22
N ASN A 3 38.16 9.76 -39.33
CA ASN A 3 37.06 8.80 -39.28
C ASN A 3 35.87 9.40 -38.50
N ARG A 4 34.65 9.28 -39.04
CA ARG A 4 33.41 9.85 -38.48
C ARG A 4 32.99 9.19 -37.16
N GLU A 5 33.02 7.86 -37.07
CA GLU A 5 32.68 7.11 -35.86
C GLU A 5 33.66 7.43 -34.72
N CYS A 6 34.95 7.56 -35.04
CA CYS A 6 36.00 8.03 -34.15
C CYS A 6 35.73 9.44 -33.61
N MET A 7 35.18 10.35 -34.44
CA MET A 7 34.77 11.68 -33.99
C MET A 7 33.56 11.62 -33.06
N ILE A 8 32.49 10.92 -33.44
CA ILE A 8 31.26 10.81 -32.65
C ILE A 8 31.54 10.20 -31.28
N ARG A 9 32.29 9.08 -31.21
CA ARG A 9 32.64 8.46 -29.93
C ARG A 9 33.42 9.42 -29.03
N LYS A 10 34.41 10.14 -29.57
CA LYS A 10 35.19 11.13 -28.80
C LYS A 10 34.37 12.33 -28.36
N ASN A 11 33.40 12.76 -29.16
CA ASN A 11 32.46 13.83 -28.81
C ASN A 11 31.59 13.40 -27.62
N ASN A 12 31.02 12.19 -27.67
CA ASN A 12 30.20 11.65 -26.59
C ASN A 12 31.03 11.46 -25.30
N GLU A 13 32.26 10.93 -25.41
CA GLU A 13 33.21 10.84 -24.28
C GLU A 13 33.53 12.21 -23.68
N PHE A 14 33.71 13.24 -24.52
CA PHE A 14 33.94 14.62 -24.09
C PHE A 14 32.72 15.22 -23.37
N LEU A 15 31.50 15.05 -23.93
CA LEU A 15 30.27 15.56 -23.34
C LEU A 15 30.00 14.93 -21.96
N VAL A 16 30.09 13.60 -21.83
CA VAL A 16 29.96 12.91 -20.53
C VAL A 16 31.01 13.44 -19.54
N GLN A 17 32.28 13.55 -19.94
CA GLN A 17 33.35 14.05 -19.06
C GLN A 17 33.15 15.52 -18.66
N LYS A 18 32.70 16.38 -19.58
CA LYS A 18 32.43 17.80 -19.29
C LYS A 18 31.23 17.96 -18.36
N ALA A 19 30.14 17.22 -18.59
CA ALA A 19 28.95 17.22 -17.73
C ALA A 19 29.28 16.77 -16.30
N VAL A 20 29.93 15.62 -16.17
CA VAL A 20 30.36 15.07 -14.86
C VAL A 20 31.39 15.97 -14.18
N LYS A 21 32.24 16.70 -14.92
CA LYS A 21 33.15 17.69 -14.33
C LYS A 21 32.38 18.91 -13.81
N LEU A 22 31.48 19.49 -14.60
CA LEU A 22 30.69 20.67 -14.19
C LEU A 22 29.89 20.39 -12.91
N LEU A 23 29.25 19.22 -12.82
CA LEU A 23 28.52 18.79 -11.63
C LEU A 23 29.43 18.54 -10.41
N LYS A 24 30.69 18.13 -10.61
CA LYS A 24 31.67 17.96 -9.52
C LYS A 24 32.26 19.29 -9.04
N ASP A 25 32.45 20.23 -9.96
CA ASP A 25 32.96 21.57 -9.68
C ASP A 25 31.90 22.43 -8.96
N ASP A 26 30.61 22.27 -9.31
CA ASP A 26 29.47 22.89 -8.62
C ASP A 26 28.27 21.91 -8.50
N PRO A 27 28.10 21.23 -7.35
CA PRO A 27 27.02 20.27 -7.11
C PRO A 27 25.59 20.82 -7.14
N ARG A 28 25.40 22.14 -7.26
CA ARG A 28 24.09 22.78 -7.43
C ARG A 28 23.65 22.84 -8.90
N THR A 29 24.53 22.45 -9.82
CA THR A 29 24.26 22.43 -11.25
C THR A 29 23.37 21.24 -11.61
N THR A 30 22.23 21.48 -12.23
CA THR A 30 21.37 20.43 -12.81
C THR A 30 21.88 20.07 -14.21
N LEU A 31 22.07 18.79 -14.52
CA LEU A 31 22.34 18.36 -15.90
C LEU A 31 21.03 18.36 -16.69
N ALA A 32 21.02 18.99 -17.87
CA ALA A 32 19.81 19.09 -18.70
C ALA A 32 20.06 18.75 -20.17
N THR A 33 18.99 18.47 -20.90
CA THR A 33 18.96 18.31 -22.36
C THR A 33 17.87 19.19 -22.97
N ASP A 34 18.17 19.79 -24.12
CA ASP A 34 17.24 20.55 -24.98
C ASP A 34 16.59 19.68 -26.08
N GLY A 35 16.84 18.36 -26.03
CA GLY A 35 16.43 17.39 -27.05
C GLY A 35 17.50 17.10 -28.11
N GLU A 36 18.59 17.87 -28.19
CA GLU A 36 19.70 17.62 -29.13
C GLU A 36 20.84 16.76 -28.54
N THR A 37 20.80 16.42 -27.25
CA THR A 37 21.81 15.54 -26.64
C THR A 37 21.86 14.17 -27.36
N PRO A 38 23.03 13.67 -27.77
CA PRO A 38 23.13 12.33 -28.34
C PRO A 38 22.68 11.26 -27.35
N ALA A 39 21.77 10.37 -27.72
CA ALA A 39 21.20 9.34 -26.83
C ALA A 39 22.27 8.52 -26.06
N ALA A 40 23.39 8.18 -26.70
CA ALA A 40 24.49 7.47 -26.06
C ALA A 40 25.25 8.27 -24.96
N VAL A 41 25.04 9.58 -24.86
CA VAL A 41 25.49 10.43 -23.73
C VAL A 41 24.50 10.33 -22.57
N LEU A 42 23.18 10.41 -22.86
CA LEU A 42 22.13 10.22 -21.86
C LEU A 42 22.20 8.82 -21.22
N GLU A 43 22.25 7.76 -22.05
CA GLU A 43 22.40 6.36 -21.60
C GLU A 43 23.67 6.16 -20.75
N ALA A 44 24.76 6.86 -21.06
CA ALA A 44 26.01 6.76 -20.30
C ALA A 44 25.89 7.45 -18.93
N LEU A 45 25.27 8.63 -18.87
CA LEU A 45 25.03 9.37 -17.64
C LEU A 45 24.04 8.62 -16.73
N GLU A 46 22.90 8.17 -17.26
CA GLU A 46 21.89 7.40 -16.53
C GLU A 46 22.48 6.11 -15.96
N LYS A 47 23.31 5.39 -16.74
CA LYS A 47 23.98 4.16 -16.30
C LYS A 47 25.02 4.40 -15.18
N GLU A 48 25.62 5.58 -15.11
CA GLU A 48 26.46 6.00 -13.99
C GLU A 48 25.65 6.56 -12.79
N GLY A 49 24.33 6.66 -12.93
CA GLY A 49 23.40 7.14 -11.88
C GLY A 49 23.19 8.65 -11.89
N TYR A 50 23.63 9.36 -12.93
CA TYR A 50 23.38 10.79 -13.11
C TYR A 50 21.99 11.01 -13.75
N HIS A 51 21.15 11.78 -13.06
CA HIS A 51 19.90 12.28 -13.64
C HIS A 51 20.20 13.39 -14.66
N VAL A 52 19.47 13.40 -15.76
CA VAL A 52 19.47 14.48 -16.75
C VAL A 52 18.01 14.89 -16.96
N GLU A 53 17.69 16.15 -16.71
CA GLU A 53 16.35 16.71 -16.87
C GLU A 53 16.12 17.15 -18.33
N GLU A 54 14.91 16.95 -18.85
CA GLU A 54 14.50 17.52 -20.14
C GLU A 54 13.92 18.92 -19.88
N LEU A 55 14.43 19.94 -20.57
CA LEU A 55 13.95 21.32 -20.38
C LEU A 55 12.48 21.42 -20.84
N GLU A 56 11.63 22.05 -20.02
CA GLU A 56 10.21 22.26 -20.35
C GLU A 56 10.03 23.20 -21.56
N TYR A 57 10.92 24.19 -21.68
CA TYR A 57 10.90 25.19 -22.75
C TYR A 57 12.15 25.09 -23.63
N SER A 58 12.12 25.76 -24.79
CA SER A 58 13.34 25.88 -25.61
C SER A 58 14.44 26.61 -24.83
N VAL A 59 15.71 26.23 -25.04
CA VAL A 59 16.89 26.79 -24.35
C VAL A 59 16.96 28.33 -24.39
N TYR A 60 16.30 29.00 -25.35
CA TYR A 60 16.21 30.46 -25.43
C TYR A 60 15.30 31.13 -24.39
N HIS A 61 14.48 30.38 -23.65
CA HIS A 61 13.70 30.87 -22.51
C HIS A 61 14.49 30.91 -21.20
N TYR A 62 15.68 30.33 -21.18
CA TYR A 62 16.55 30.26 -20.01
C TYR A 62 17.68 31.29 -20.15
N ASP A 63 17.92 32.05 -19.09
CA ASP A 63 18.87 33.16 -19.12
C ASP A 63 20.32 32.69 -19.25
N LYS A 64 21.15 33.58 -19.80
CA LYS A 64 22.60 33.43 -19.77
C LYS A 64 23.14 34.09 -18.52
N GLY A 65 24.24 33.57 -17.99
CA GLY A 65 24.93 34.23 -16.89
C GLY A 65 25.50 35.59 -17.31
N PRO A 66 25.85 36.47 -16.34
CA PRO A 66 26.52 37.73 -16.60
C PRO A 66 27.70 37.56 -17.55
N GLN A 67 27.85 38.48 -18.49
CA GLN A 67 28.93 38.46 -19.48
C GLN A 67 30.07 39.37 -19.02
N MET A 68 31.30 38.89 -19.11
CA MET A 68 32.48 39.71 -18.82
C MET A 68 32.55 40.87 -19.85
N PRO A 69 32.61 42.14 -19.42
CA PRO A 69 32.83 43.27 -20.32
C PRO A 69 34.17 43.15 -21.08
N ASP A 70 34.19 43.60 -22.32
CA ASP A 70 35.40 43.65 -23.14
C ASP A 70 36.22 44.90 -22.79
N ALA A 71 37.52 44.72 -22.52
CA ALA A 71 38.38 45.84 -22.15
C ALA A 71 38.66 46.77 -23.36
N PRO A 72 38.47 48.09 -23.24
CA PRO A 72 38.64 49.03 -24.35
C PRO A 72 40.10 49.04 -24.85
N GLN A 73 40.28 48.94 -26.18
CA GLN A 73 41.59 48.98 -26.82
C GLN A 73 41.90 50.40 -27.28
N ALA A 74 43.11 50.90 -26.98
CA ALA A 74 43.48 52.30 -27.27
C ALA A 74 43.44 52.64 -28.78
N GLU A 75 43.63 51.64 -29.62
CA GLU A 75 43.63 51.73 -31.08
C GLU A 75 42.23 51.93 -31.70
N GLU A 76 41.15 51.78 -30.92
CA GLU A 76 39.76 51.91 -31.38
C GLU A 76 39.17 53.32 -31.19
N PHE A 77 39.90 54.23 -30.53
CA PHE A 77 39.46 55.58 -30.19
C PHE A 77 40.23 56.67 -30.95
N GLU A 78 39.54 57.73 -31.39
CA GLU A 78 40.15 58.83 -32.14
C GLU A 78 40.88 59.85 -31.24
N SER A 79 40.57 59.89 -29.94
CA SER A 79 41.23 60.76 -28.96
C SER A 79 41.54 60.08 -27.62
N GLU A 80 42.46 60.67 -26.85
CA GLU A 80 42.79 60.22 -25.49
C GLU A 80 41.63 60.46 -24.51
N GLU A 81 40.78 61.47 -24.77
CA GLU A 81 39.62 61.82 -23.94
C GLU A 81 38.53 60.73 -24.06
N ASP A 82 38.18 60.34 -25.29
CA ASP A 82 37.22 59.24 -25.55
C ASP A 82 37.70 57.91 -24.94
N PHE A 83 39.02 57.63 -25.00
CA PHE A 83 39.60 56.42 -24.41
C PHE A 83 39.61 56.46 -22.87
N THR A 84 39.68 57.64 -22.25
CA THR A 84 39.49 57.76 -20.80
C THR A 84 38.04 57.59 -20.40
N GLU A 85 37.08 58.12 -21.16
CA GLU A 85 35.65 57.93 -20.91
C GLU A 85 35.26 56.44 -21.03
N ALA A 86 35.68 55.77 -22.10
CA ALA A 86 35.45 54.32 -22.29
C ALA A 86 36.08 53.44 -21.20
N LYS A 87 37.14 53.91 -20.52
CA LYS A 87 37.69 53.22 -19.34
C LYS A 87 36.85 53.42 -18.09
N GLU A 88 36.31 54.62 -17.88
CA GLU A 88 35.39 54.89 -16.77
C GLU A 88 34.08 54.10 -16.96
N GLU A 89 33.58 53.99 -18.20
CA GLU A 89 32.46 53.09 -18.55
C GLU A 89 32.81 51.62 -18.29
N TYR A 90 33.95 51.12 -18.79
CA TYR A 90 34.41 49.75 -18.52
C TYR A 90 34.57 49.44 -17.03
N GLU A 91 35.10 50.38 -16.22
CA GLU A 91 35.18 50.20 -14.77
C GLU A 91 33.79 50.11 -14.10
N ALA A 92 32.80 50.86 -14.60
CA ALA A 92 31.42 50.78 -14.16
C ALA A 92 30.73 49.47 -14.60
N GLU A 93 30.93 49.02 -15.85
CA GLU A 93 30.42 47.74 -16.35
C GLU A 93 31.05 46.56 -15.60
N MET A 94 32.35 46.60 -15.30
CA MET A 94 33.03 45.60 -14.47
C MET A 94 32.47 45.55 -13.04
N ALA A 95 32.05 46.69 -12.47
CA ALA A 95 31.38 46.74 -11.18
C ALA A 95 29.97 46.14 -11.25
N ALA A 96 29.20 46.45 -12.29
CA ALA A 96 27.86 45.88 -12.53
C ALA A 96 27.92 44.35 -12.73
N PHE A 97 28.82 43.87 -13.60
CA PHE A 97 29.07 42.43 -13.80
C PHE A 97 29.43 41.71 -12.48
N ALA A 98 30.23 42.35 -11.62
CA ALA A 98 30.58 41.80 -10.32
C ALA A 98 29.40 41.78 -9.33
N GLU A 99 28.49 42.75 -9.38
CA GLU A 99 27.25 42.76 -8.59
C GLU A 99 26.26 41.69 -9.08
N GLU A 100 26.00 41.63 -10.39
CA GLU A 100 25.12 40.64 -11.01
C GLU A 100 25.60 39.21 -10.75
N THR A 101 26.91 38.96 -10.86
CA THR A 101 27.50 37.65 -10.57
C THR A 101 27.32 37.26 -9.09
N GLN A 102 27.47 38.22 -8.16
CA GLN A 102 27.24 37.97 -6.73
C GLN A 102 25.76 37.75 -6.41
N ARG A 103 24.85 38.49 -7.08
CA ARG A 103 23.40 38.32 -6.97
C ARG A 103 22.99 36.91 -7.41
N LEU A 104 23.37 36.53 -8.63
CA LEU A 104 23.09 35.22 -9.21
C LEU A 104 23.60 34.07 -8.33
N GLU A 105 24.84 34.16 -7.82
CA GLU A 105 25.43 33.14 -6.95
C GLU A 105 24.71 33.04 -5.58
N PHE A 106 24.18 34.16 -5.06
CA PHE A 106 23.33 34.17 -3.86
C PHE A 106 21.97 33.52 -4.16
N ASP A 107 21.30 33.90 -5.23
CA ASP A 107 19.96 33.39 -5.57
C ASP A 107 19.99 31.89 -5.95
N ILE A 108 21.09 31.41 -6.56
CA ILE A 108 21.37 29.97 -6.72
C ILE A 108 21.53 29.27 -5.36
N SER A 109 22.21 29.90 -4.41
CA SER A 109 22.45 29.32 -3.08
C SER A 109 21.17 29.22 -2.25
N GLU A 110 20.27 30.19 -2.36
CA GLU A 110 18.95 30.18 -1.73
C GLU A 110 17.93 29.29 -2.47
N GLY A 111 18.22 28.85 -3.70
CA GLY A 111 17.32 28.02 -4.53
C GLY A 111 16.30 28.81 -5.36
N ARG A 112 16.44 30.15 -5.38
CA ARG A 112 15.62 31.09 -6.19
C ARG A 112 16.03 31.14 -7.65
N VAL A 113 17.22 30.67 -7.99
CA VAL A 113 17.64 30.43 -9.37
C VAL A 113 18.15 29.01 -9.52
N ARG A 114 17.64 28.27 -10.51
CA ARG A 114 18.20 26.97 -10.89
C ARG A 114 19.25 27.16 -11.98
N LYS A 115 20.40 26.51 -11.79
CA LYS A 115 21.54 26.53 -12.72
C LYS A 115 21.58 25.23 -13.50
N TYR A 116 21.45 25.32 -14.81
CA TYR A 116 21.50 24.18 -15.73
C TYR A 116 22.84 24.11 -16.48
N ALA A 117 23.38 22.90 -16.61
CA ALA A 117 24.36 22.55 -17.62
C ALA A 117 23.63 21.83 -18.76
N VAL A 118 23.20 22.61 -19.76
CA VAL A 118 22.43 22.12 -20.90
C VAL A 118 23.39 21.45 -21.88
N ILE A 119 23.27 20.12 -21.98
CA ILE A 119 24.07 19.29 -22.87
C ILE A 119 23.47 19.42 -24.28
N GLY A 120 24.28 19.88 -25.23
CA GLY A 120 23.93 19.92 -26.64
C GLY A 120 24.61 18.81 -27.45
N ASN A 121 24.55 18.96 -28.77
CA ASN A 121 25.15 18.01 -29.72
C ASN A 121 26.70 18.02 -29.77
N LEU A 122 27.34 19.14 -29.42
CA LEU A 122 28.79 19.36 -29.56
C LEU A 122 29.46 19.98 -28.33
N ASP A 123 28.72 20.72 -27.50
CA ASP A 123 29.22 21.27 -26.24
C ASP A 123 28.09 21.43 -25.21
N ILE A 124 28.44 21.90 -24.01
CA ILE A 124 27.53 22.17 -22.89
C ILE A 124 27.52 23.67 -22.59
N GLU A 125 26.33 24.28 -22.59
CA GLU A 125 26.09 25.69 -22.23
C GLU A 125 25.53 25.79 -20.80
N LEU A 126 25.90 26.85 -20.06
CA LEU A 126 25.30 27.15 -18.75
C LEU A 126 24.10 28.09 -18.93
N ARG A 127 22.97 27.71 -18.34
CA ARG A 127 21.71 28.46 -18.38
C ARG A 127 21.09 28.58 -17.00
N TYR A 128 20.22 29.57 -16.83
CA TYR A 128 19.62 29.92 -15.54
C TYR A 128 18.10 30.09 -15.67
N GLU A 129 17.38 29.77 -14.61
CA GLU A 129 15.91 29.88 -14.51
C GLU A 129 15.56 30.47 -13.15
N GLU A 130 14.80 31.55 -13.12
CA GLU A 130 14.22 32.09 -11.89
C GLU A 130 13.11 31.16 -11.40
N ILE A 131 13.14 30.80 -10.12
CA ILE A 131 12.17 29.95 -9.46
C ILE A 131 11.30 30.84 -8.56
N GLU A 132 10.04 31.03 -8.96
CA GLU A 132 9.07 31.84 -8.23
C GLU A 132 8.69 31.19 -6.88
N ASP A 133 8.26 32.02 -5.91
CA ASP A 133 7.69 31.53 -4.65
C ASP A 133 6.25 31.00 -4.90
N GLU A 134 5.94 29.77 -4.48
CA GLU A 134 4.62 29.16 -4.69
C GLU A 134 3.59 29.64 -3.65
N GLU A 135 2.41 30.12 -4.08
CA GLU A 135 1.30 30.36 -3.15
C GLU A 135 0.51 29.07 -2.86
N ARG A 136 0.59 28.57 -1.63
CA ARG A 136 -0.11 27.36 -1.19
C ARG A 136 -1.26 27.67 -0.24
N GLU A 137 -2.47 27.23 -0.58
CA GLU A 137 -3.60 27.26 0.35
C GLU A 137 -3.43 26.17 1.43
N VAL A 138 -3.49 26.57 2.69
CA VAL A 138 -3.39 25.70 3.86
C VAL A 138 -4.65 25.83 4.71
N THR A 139 -5.28 24.69 5.00
CA THR A 139 -6.43 24.54 5.89
C THR A 139 -5.97 24.52 7.36
N VAL A 140 -6.38 25.53 8.11
CA VAL A 140 -6.18 25.61 9.56
C VAL A 140 -7.42 25.04 10.24
N ASN A 141 -7.21 24.11 11.18
CA ASN A 141 -8.22 23.35 11.93
C ASN A 141 -9.05 22.33 11.11
N GLU A 142 -8.40 21.55 10.24
CA GLU A 142 -9.06 20.43 9.52
C GLU A 142 -9.88 19.53 10.46
N GLY A 143 -11.16 19.32 10.12
CA GLY A 143 -12.09 18.49 10.90
C GLY A 143 -12.76 19.18 12.09
N GLN A 144 -12.79 20.52 12.13
CA GLN A 144 -13.61 21.31 13.07
C GLN A 144 -14.65 22.15 12.31
N ASP A 145 -15.72 22.58 12.99
CA ASP A 145 -16.81 23.37 12.35
C ASP A 145 -16.33 24.75 11.82
N ASP A 146 -15.19 25.25 12.31
CA ASP A 146 -14.58 26.54 11.95
C ASP A 146 -13.27 26.35 11.13
N GLU A 147 -13.32 25.62 10.01
CA GLU A 147 -12.19 25.50 9.08
C GLU A 147 -11.85 26.84 8.41
N HIS A 148 -10.59 27.29 8.54
CA HIS A 148 -10.10 28.54 7.97
C HIS A 148 -8.99 28.29 6.95
N LYS A 149 -9.15 28.78 5.72
CA LYS A 149 -8.14 28.71 4.66
C LYS A 149 -7.20 29.91 4.73
N VAL A 150 -5.90 29.66 4.74
CA VAL A 150 -4.84 30.67 4.75
C VAL A 150 -3.89 30.40 3.59
N PHE A 151 -3.58 31.42 2.78
CA PHE A 151 -2.55 31.33 1.75
C PHE A 151 -1.18 31.55 2.39
N VAL A 152 -0.26 30.64 2.13
CA VAL A 152 1.12 30.66 2.62
C VAL A 152 2.05 30.66 1.41
N THR A 153 2.86 31.70 1.29
CA THR A 153 3.96 31.75 0.32
C THR A 153 5.04 30.76 0.72
N VAL A 154 5.31 29.79 -0.14
CA VAL A 154 6.32 28.74 0.01
C VAL A 154 7.52 29.13 -0.85
N VAL A 155 8.60 29.56 -0.19
CA VAL A 155 9.89 29.80 -0.85
C VAL A 155 10.44 28.46 -1.36
N PRO A 156 11.02 28.39 -2.58
CA PRO A 156 11.64 27.17 -3.09
C PRO A 156 12.74 26.65 -2.14
N PRO A 157 12.95 25.32 -2.07
CA PRO A 157 13.99 24.75 -1.23
C PRO A 157 15.38 25.11 -1.76
N SER A 158 16.30 25.46 -0.86
CA SER A 158 17.72 25.58 -1.20
C SER A 158 18.24 24.30 -1.89
N PRO A 159 19.28 24.36 -2.76
CA PRO A 159 19.73 23.19 -3.50
C PRO A 159 20.09 21.99 -2.62
N LEU A 160 20.65 22.23 -1.43
CA LEU A 160 20.94 21.16 -0.46
C LEU A 160 19.65 20.50 0.06
N GLU A 161 18.62 21.29 0.35
CA GLU A 161 17.34 20.73 0.80
C GLU A 161 16.63 19.99 -0.34
N GLY A 162 16.63 20.55 -1.56
CA GLY A 162 16.10 19.89 -2.76
C GLY A 162 16.75 18.53 -3.01
N LEU A 163 18.08 18.44 -2.97
CA LEU A 163 18.80 17.17 -3.10
C LEU A 163 18.45 16.16 -1.98
N LEU A 164 18.26 16.62 -0.74
CA LEU A 164 17.82 15.76 0.36
C LEU A 164 16.34 15.32 0.22
N GLN A 165 15.47 16.14 -0.37
CA GLN A 165 14.10 15.76 -0.73
C GLN A 165 14.12 14.70 -1.85
N GLN A 166 14.97 14.90 -2.87
CA GLN A 166 15.16 13.98 -3.98
C GLN A 166 15.72 12.61 -3.53
N GLU A 167 16.71 12.58 -2.63
CA GLU A 167 17.22 11.35 -2.00
C GLU A 167 16.09 10.55 -1.32
N ARG A 168 15.23 11.24 -0.55
CA ARG A 168 14.07 10.62 0.09
C ARG A 168 13.10 10.06 -0.94
N ARG A 169 12.77 10.82 -2.00
CA ARG A 169 11.85 10.35 -3.05
C ARG A 169 12.41 9.17 -3.83
N TYR A 170 13.70 9.16 -4.17
CA TYR A 170 14.34 8.01 -4.82
C TYR A 170 14.33 6.76 -3.93
N ARG A 171 14.52 6.93 -2.62
CA ARG A 171 14.38 5.83 -1.67
C ARG A 171 12.93 5.32 -1.62
N GLU A 172 11.93 6.19 -1.61
CA GLU A 172 10.52 5.82 -1.68
C GLU A 172 10.21 5.03 -2.95
N ILE A 173 10.54 5.56 -4.14
CA ILE A 173 10.31 4.90 -5.44
C ILE A 173 10.95 3.50 -5.47
N CYS A 174 12.17 3.36 -4.95
CA CYS A 174 12.84 2.07 -4.84
C CYS A 174 12.01 1.07 -4.00
N TYR A 175 11.51 1.48 -2.84
CA TYR A 175 10.66 0.61 -2.01
C TYR A 175 9.22 0.46 -2.55
N GLU A 176 8.68 1.42 -3.30
CA GLU A 176 7.39 1.31 -4.01
C GLU A 176 7.46 0.19 -5.07
N HIS A 177 8.50 0.18 -5.90
CA HIS A 177 8.76 -0.88 -6.89
C HIS A 177 9.02 -2.23 -6.20
N ILE A 178 9.96 -2.31 -5.24
CA ILE A 178 10.25 -3.55 -4.50
C ILE A 178 8.98 -4.12 -3.86
N THR A 179 8.16 -3.27 -3.23
CA THR A 179 6.91 -3.72 -2.57
C THR A 179 5.88 -4.19 -3.56
N THR A 180 5.79 -3.57 -4.74
CA THR A 180 4.84 -3.94 -5.79
C THR A 180 5.23 -5.28 -6.42
N ASP A 181 6.48 -5.45 -6.80
CA ASP A 181 6.98 -6.69 -7.40
C ASP A 181 6.99 -7.85 -6.41
N MET A 182 7.37 -7.61 -5.15
CA MET A 182 7.32 -8.64 -4.09
C MET A 182 5.89 -9.14 -3.84
N LYS A 183 4.88 -8.27 -3.95
CA LYS A 183 3.46 -8.69 -3.87
C LYS A 183 3.07 -9.61 -5.03
N GLN A 184 3.57 -9.38 -6.24
CA GLN A 184 3.34 -10.29 -7.38
C GLN A 184 4.01 -11.64 -7.14
N VAL A 185 5.26 -11.64 -6.67
CA VAL A 185 5.99 -12.88 -6.30
C VAL A 185 5.20 -13.72 -5.28
N PHE A 186 4.52 -13.09 -4.32
CA PHE A 186 3.68 -13.80 -3.35
C PHE A 186 2.39 -14.43 -3.93
N LEU A 187 1.97 -14.10 -5.15
CA LEU A 187 0.84 -14.76 -5.81
C LEU A 187 1.26 -16.09 -6.46
N ASP A 188 2.48 -16.17 -7.00
CA ASP A 188 2.97 -17.30 -7.79
C ASP A 188 3.79 -18.32 -6.98
N VAL A 189 4.33 -17.93 -5.82
CA VAL A 189 5.21 -18.78 -5.01
C VAL A 189 4.42 -19.89 -4.27
N LYS A 190 4.89 -21.14 -4.42
CA LYS A 190 4.40 -22.27 -3.62
C LYS A 190 4.84 -22.14 -2.16
N VAL A 191 3.88 -22.12 -1.24
CA VAL A 191 4.12 -22.11 0.21
C VAL A 191 4.86 -23.38 0.64
N ALA A 192 5.94 -23.22 1.41
CA ALA A 192 6.75 -24.34 1.88
C ALA A 192 6.14 -25.00 3.13
N ASN A 193 5.96 -26.32 3.11
CA ASN A 193 5.57 -27.11 4.29
C ASN A 193 6.78 -27.39 5.19
N LYS A 194 7.34 -26.35 5.81
CA LYS A 194 8.48 -26.43 6.76
C LYS A 194 8.04 -25.90 8.13
N PRO A 195 8.66 -26.36 9.24
CA PRO A 195 8.36 -25.82 10.56
C PRO A 195 8.63 -24.31 10.65
N LEU A 196 7.68 -23.56 11.24
CA LEU A 196 7.76 -22.11 11.36
C LEU A 196 9.01 -21.66 12.14
N GLN A 197 9.79 -20.80 11.52
CA GLN A 197 10.89 -20.06 12.13
C GLN A 197 10.37 -19.09 13.20
N LYS A 198 11.24 -18.69 14.14
CA LYS A 198 10.89 -17.75 15.21
C LYS A 198 10.41 -16.39 14.67
N GLU A 199 11.00 -15.94 13.57
CA GLU A 199 10.64 -14.67 12.93
C GLU A 199 9.28 -14.77 12.21
N GLU A 200 8.96 -15.91 11.59
CA GLU A 200 7.63 -16.17 11.02
C GLU A 200 6.54 -16.18 12.10
N GLN A 201 6.82 -16.76 13.27
CA GLN A 201 5.90 -16.72 14.42
C GLN A 201 5.72 -15.29 14.96
N GLN A 202 6.80 -14.50 14.99
CA GLN A 202 6.75 -13.08 15.37
C GLN A 202 5.95 -12.24 14.37
N MET A 203 6.16 -12.43 13.06
CA MET A 203 5.38 -11.79 12.00
C MET A 203 3.90 -12.16 12.08
N PHE A 204 3.58 -13.44 12.32
CA PHE A 204 2.20 -13.90 12.51
C PHE A 204 1.53 -13.20 13.71
N TYR A 205 2.17 -13.16 14.88
CA TYR A 205 1.57 -12.49 16.04
C TYR A 205 1.48 -10.97 15.87
N TYR A 206 2.40 -10.33 15.15
CA TYR A 206 2.25 -8.92 14.78
C TYR A 206 1.06 -8.70 13.83
N ALA A 207 0.89 -9.53 12.80
CA ALA A 207 -0.27 -9.47 11.91
C ALA A 207 -1.60 -9.70 12.67
N VAL A 208 -1.61 -10.59 13.66
CA VAL A 208 -2.76 -10.77 14.58
C VAL A 208 -3.02 -9.51 15.41
N MET A 209 -1.99 -8.86 15.96
CA MET A 209 -2.15 -7.58 16.69
C MET A 209 -2.78 -6.50 15.80
N GLN A 210 -2.29 -6.36 14.57
CA GLN A 210 -2.81 -5.38 13.59
C GLN A 210 -4.27 -5.66 13.21
N ARG A 211 -4.65 -6.94 13.06
CA ARG A 211 -6.06 -7.32 12.79
C ARG A 211 -6.98 -7.10 14.02
N VAL A 212 -6.43 -7.14 15.23
CA VAL A 212 -7.14 -6.82 16.48
C VAL A 212 -7.12 -5.28 16.69
N MET A 213 -7.87 -4.59 15.84
CA MET A 213 -7.70 -3.17 15.43
C MET A 213 -7.79 -2.05 16.51
N SER A 214 -7.63 -2.30 17.80
CA SER A 214 -7.58 -1.20 18.78
C SER A 214 -6.58 -1.41 19.91
N ASP A 215 -5.86 -0.33 20.24
CA ASP A 215 -4.94 -0.26 21.37
C ASP A 215 -5.62 -0.66 22.70
N SER A 216 -6.92 -0.40 22.86
CA SER A 216 -7.73 -0.92 23.99
C SER A 216 -7.83 -2.45 24.03
N LYS A 217 -8.03 -3.13 22.89
CA LYS A 217 -8.01 -4.61 22.82
C LYS A 217 -6.61 -5.16 23.07
N LEU A 218 -5.56 -4.54 22.53
CA LEU A 218 -4.17 -4.92 22.81
C LEU A 218 -3.83 -4.78 24.31
N ARG A 219 -4.32 -3.71 24.95
CA ARG A 219 -4.25 -3.50 26.40
C ARG A 219 -4.93 -4.57 27.23
N GLN A 220 -6.10 -5.04 26.80
CA GLN A 220 -6.80 -6.17 27.42
C GLN A 220 -6.02 -7.49 27.25
N CYS A 221 -5.35 -7.67 26.12
CA CYS A 221 -4.47 -8.81 25.88
C CYS A 221 -3.14 -8.77 26.67
N GLY A 222 -2.87 -7.67 27.38
CA GLY A 222 -1.70 -7.53 28.24
C GLY A 222 -0.48 -6.87 27.57
N PHE A 223 -0.68 -6.12 26.48
CA PHE A 223 0.34 -5.27 25.88
C PHE A 223 0.17 -3.84 26.35
N ARG A 224 1.27 -3.15 26.66
CA ARG A 224 1.28 -1.75 27.13
C ARG A 224 2.45 -1.05 26.47
N PRO A 225 2.30 0.21 26.03
CA PRO A 225 3.45 0.98 25.58
C PRO A 225 4.40 1.20 26.75
N LYS A 226 5.70 1.36 26.46
CA LYS A 226 6.68 1.73 27.49
C LYS A 226 6.54 3.19 27.88
N GLU A 227 6.30 4.04 26.88
CA GLU A 227 6.19 5.49 26.97
C GLU A 227 5.08 5.95 26.02
N GLY A 228 4.42 7.07 26.33
CA GLY A 228 3.34 7.62 25.50
C GLY A 228 1.96 6.97 25.71
N SER A 229 1.01 7.35 24.86
CA SER A 229 -0.42 7.06 25.02
C SER A 229 -0.90 5.80 24.29
N TYR A 230 -0.18 5.28 23.29
CA TYR A 230 -0.55 4.13 22.45
C TYR A 230 0.68 3.27 22.09
N LEU A 231 0.44 2.00 21.74
CA LEU A 231 1.49 1.07 21.26
C LEU A 231 1.93 1.38 19.82
N THR A 232 3.19 1.77 19.63
CA THR A 232 3.80 1.96 18.30
C THR A 232 4.00 0.64 17.56
N ASP A 233 4.03 0.63 16.22
CA ASP A 233 4.28 -0.58 15.43
C ASP A 233 5.57 -1.32 15.82
N ARG A 234 6.62 -0.55 16.11
CA ARG A 234 7.91 -1.08 16.56
C ARG A 234 7.82 -1.77 17.92
N GLU A 235 7.01 -1.26 18.84
CA GLU A 235 6.73 -1.91 20.13
C GLU A 235 5.87 -3.16 19.95
N GLN A 236 4.83 -3.09 19.12
CA GLN A 236 3.96 -4.24 18.81
C GLN A 236 4.78 -5.39 18.20
N PHE A 237 5.57 -5.11 17.17
CA PHE A 237 6.45 -6.10 16.54
C PHE A 237 7.47 -6.68 17.53
N ALA A 238 8.08 -5.84 18.38
CA ALA A 238 9.01 -6.29 19.42
C ALA A 238 8.35 -7.11 20.54
N ALA A 239 7.06 -6.86 20.83
CA ALA A 239 6.27 -7.61 21.79
C ALA A 239 5.81 -8.96 21.23
N ALA A 240 5.48 -9.03 19.93
CA ALA A 240 5.13 -10.27 19.25
C ALA A 240 6.27 -11.31 19.33
N GLY A 241 7.53 -10.87 19.19
CA GLY A 241 8.72 -11.73 19.35
C GLY A 241 9.05 -12.16 20.79
N ARG A 242 8.29 -11.67 21.79
CA ARG A 242 8.49 -11.97 23.23
C ARG A 242 7.17 -12.30 23.93
N ILE A 243 6.20 -12.80 23.17
CA ILE A 243 4.85 -13.06 23.67
C ILE A 243 4.83 -14.19 24.71
N THR A 244 4.11 -13.97 25.81
CA THR A 244 3.86 -15.03 26.80
C THR A 244 2.68 -15.91 26.39
N ALA A 245 2.63 -17.16 26.83
CA ALA A 245 1.51 -18.07 26.54
C ALA A 245 0.13 -17.48 26.94
N LYS A 246 0.07 -16.65 28.00
CA LYS A 246 -1.14 -15.93 28.42
C LYS A 246 -1.55 -14.84 27.42
N GLN A 247 -0.59 -14.03 26.96
CA GLN A 247 -0.82 -12.99 25.94
C GLN A 247 -1.19 -13.62 24.59
N GLN A 248 -0.53 -14.71 24.20
CA GLN A 248 -0.84 -15.50 23.00
C GLN A 248 -2.28 -16.00 23.04
N ALA A 249 -2.70 -16.65 24.13
CA ALA A 249 -4.06 -17.13 24.30
C ALA A 249 -5.10 -15.99 24.36
N ALA A 250 -4.71 -14.77 24.77
CA ALA A 250 -5.57 -13.60 24.72
C ALA A 250 -5.71 -13.05 23.29
N LEU A 251 -4.61 -12.92 22.53
CA LEU A 251 -4.64 -12.51 21.12
C LEU A 251 -5.43 -13.47 20.25
N VAL A 252 -5.24 -14.79 20.41
CA VAL A 252 -5.99 -15.80 19.63
C VAL A 252 -7.50 -15.67 19.88
N ARG A 253 -7.93 -15.47 21.14
CA ARG A 253 -9.34 -15.18 21.44
C ARG A 253 -9.81 -13.86 20.82
N ALA A 254 -9.02 -12.79 20.93
CA ALA A 254 -9.37 -11.48 20.40
C ALA A 254 -9.48 -11.47 18.86
N TYR A 255 -8.63 -12.25 18.18
CA TYR A 255 -8.70 -12.51 16.75
C TYR A 255 -9.97 -13.28 16.39
N LEU A 256 -10.28 -14.37 17.10
CA LEU A 256 -11.50 -15.16 16.87
C LEU A 256 -12.78 -14.32 17.07
N VAL A 257 -12.82 -13.46 18.11
CA VAL A 257 -13.91 -12.49 18.29
C VAL A 257 -14.10 -11.61 17.06
N ASP A 258 -13.02 -11.05 16.49
CA ASP A 258 -13.14 -10.17 15.33
C ASP A 258 -13.44 -10.92 14.03
N TYR A 259 -12.86 -12.10 13.84
CA TYR A 259 -13.13 -12.99 12.72
C TYR A 259 -14.61 -13.40 12.69
N PHE A 260 -15.14 -14.00 13.76
CA PHE A 260 -16.55 -14.40 13.78
C PHE A 260 -17.50 -13.21 13.60
N ARG A 261 -17.23 -12.07 14.25
CA ARG A 261 -18.01 -10.83 14.08
C ARG A 261 -18.02 -10.30 12.63
N SER A 262 -16.97 -10.56 11.84
CA SER A 262 -16.85 -10.05 10.47
C SER A 262 -17.20 -11.07 9.38
N ALA A 263 -17.15 -12.37 9.69
CA ALA A 263 -17.32 -13.44 8.71
C ALA A 263 -18.62 -14.24 8.89
N ALA A 264 -19.21 -14.29 10.10
CA ALA A 264 -20.44 -15.03 10.32
C ALA A 264 -21.60 -14.36 9.54
N PRO A 265 -22.41 -15.13 8.78
CA PRO A 265 -23.51 -14.58 7.99
C PRO A 265 -24.62 -14.03 8.89
N GLU A 266 -25.13 -12.85 8.56
CA GLU A 266 -26.26 -12.22 9.25
C GLU A 266 -27.64 -12.66 8.70
N TYR A 267 -27.67 -13.22 7.49
CA TYR A 267 -28.89 -13.56 6.75
C TYR A 267 -28.85 -15.00 6.25
N GLY A 268 -30.02 -15.66 6.25
CA GLY A 268 -30.19 -17.01 5.71
C GLY A 268 -29.47 -18.13 6.47
N CYS A 269 -28.96 -17.85 7.67
CA CYS A 269 -28.22 -18.81 8.49
C CYS A 269 -29.09 -19.50 9.55
N THR A 270 -28.64 -20.68 9.95
CA THR A 270 -29.23 -21.55 10.99
C THR A 270 -28.14 -22.02 11.97
N ASP A 271 -28.51 -22.80 12.97
CA ASP A 271 -27.60 -23.55 13.84
C ASP A 271 -26.76 -24.60 13.08
N GLU A 272 -27.29 -25.14 11.98
CA GLU A 272 -26.55 -26.01 11.04
C GLU A 272 -25.49 -25.26 10.21
N THR A 273 -25.58 -23.92 10.14
CA THR A 273 -24.59 -23.11 9.41
C THR A 273 -23.27 -23.11 10.18
N LEU A 274 -22.27 -23.83 9.66
CA LEU A 274 -20.99 -24.14 10.33
C LEU A 274 -20.38 -22.93 11.08
N LEU A 275 -20.28 -21.78 10.41
CA LEU A 275 -19.64 -20.59 10.98
C LEU A 275 -20.47 -19.93 12.08
N THR A 276 -21.80 -19.91 11.95
CA THR A 276 -22.74 -19.48 12.99
C THR A 276 -22.65 -20.41 14.21
N GLY A 277 -22.66 -21.72 13.99
CA GLY A 277 -22.47 -22.72 15.05
C GLY A 277 -21.12 -22.58 15.76
N MET A 278 -20.02 -22.35 15.02
CA MET A 278 -18.69 -22.09 15.59
C MET A 278 -18.68 -20.82 16.44
N MET A 279 -19.29 -19.73 15.96
CA MET A 279 -19.41 -18.47 16.70
C MET A 279 -20.17 -18.66 18.01
N CYS A 280 -21.34 -19.33 17.98
CA CYS A 280 -22.13 -19.60 19.18
C CYS A 280 -21.35 -20.44 20.19
N ARG A 281 -20.74 -21.57 19.78
CA ARG A 281 -19.91 -22.40 20.67
C ARG A 281 -18.72 -21.63 21.26
N PHE A 282 -18.06 -20.80 20.46
CA PHE A 282 -16.98 -19.95 20.94
C PHE A 282 -17.46 -18.92 21.98
N ALA A 283 -18.63 -18.33 21.76
CA ALA A 283 -19.27 -17.43 22.71
C ALA A 283 -19.70 -18.16 23.99
N ASP A 284 -20.22 -19.38 23.91
CA ASP A 284 -20.60 -20.18 25.07
C ASP A 284 -19.37 -20.57 25.93
N MET A 285 -18.21 -20.82 25.32
CA MET A 285 -16.97 -21.14 26.03
C MET A 285 -16.28 -19.92 26.70
N ASN A 286 -16.48 -18.70 26.20
CA ASN A 286 -15.71 -17.52 26.63
C ASN A 286 -16.57 -16.37 27.20
N PHE A 287 -17.86 -16.34 26.90
CA PHE A 287 -18.84 -15.28 27.19
C PHE A 287 -20.22 -15.88 27.52
N SER A 288 -20.25 -16.95 28.33
CA SER A 288 -21.42 -17.81 28.52
C SER A 288 -22.70 -17.07 28.92
N GLU A 289 -22.63 -16.12 29.85
CA GLU A 289 -23.79 -15.34 30.31
C GLU A 289 -24.36 -14.45 29.19
N GLN A 290 -23.47 -13.82 28.41
CA GLN A 290 -23.87 -12.95 27.31
C GLN A 290 -24.46 -13.77 26.15
N SER A 291 -23.81 -14.88 25.80
CA SER A 291 -24.25 -15.80 24.75
C SER A 291 -25.62 -16.38 25.05
N GLN A 292 -25.80 -16.98 26.23
CA GLN A 292 -27.07 -17.58 26.64
C GLN A 292 -28.22 -16.56 26.66
N LYS A 293 -27.97 -15.32 27.10
CA LYS A 293 -28.98 -14.26 27.09
C LYS A 293 -29.50 -13.99 25.67
N VAL A 294 -28.60 -13.83 24.70
CA VAL A 294 -28.96 -13.56 23.29
C VAL A 294 -29.65 -14.77 22.66
N GLN A 295 -29.06 -15.97 22.76
CA GLN A 295 -29.63 -17.17 22.16
C GLN A 295 -31.05 -17.47 22.70
N GLN A 296 -31.25 -17.37 24.01
CA GLN A 296 -32.56 -17.64 24.62
C GLN A 296 -33.65 -16.64 24.22
N GLU A 297 -33.30 -15.37 23.94
CA GLU A 297 -34.26 -14.37 23.53
C GLU A 297 -34.92 -14.76 22.20
N TYR A 298 -34.11 -15.14 21.21
CA TYR A 298 -34.59 -15.49 19.88
C TYR A 298 -35.15 -16.92 19.78
N LEU A 299 -34.54 -17.92 20.45
CA LEU A 299 -35.06 -19.29 20.46
C LEU A 299 -36.48 -19.37 21.05
N LYS A 300 -36.78 -18.59 22.10
CA LYS A 300 -38.15 -18.48 22.66
C LYS A 300 -39.16 -17.83 21.71
N VAL A 301 -38.72 -17.04 20.72
CA VAL A 301 -39.59 -16.51 19.66
C VAL A 301 -39.76 -17.55 18.56
N TYR A 302 -38.68 -18.22 18.16
CA TYR A 302 -38.68 -19.29 17.15
C TYR A 302 -39.61 -20.44 17.54
N GLU A 303 -39.44 -21.05 18.72
CA GLU A 303 -40.26 -22.21 19.13
C GLU A 303 -41.76 -21.89 19.19
N ARG A 304 -42.13 -20.68 19.66
CA ARG A 304 -43.54 -20.23 19.63
C ARG A 304 -44.10 -20.07 18.22
N ARG A 305 -43.27 -19.64 17.25
CA ARG A 305 -43.69 -19.52 15.84
C ARG A 305 -43.75 -20.90 15.17
N LYS A 306 -42.76 -21.75 15.41
CA LYS A 306 -42.69 -23.14 14.94
C LYS A 306 -43.92 -23.93 15.36
N ALA A 307 -44.33 -23.87 16.63
CA ALA A 307 -45.55 -24.52 17.11
C ALA A 307 -46.81 -24.07 16.34
N ARG A 308 -46.98 -22.75 16.10
CA ARG A 308 -48.12 -22.21 15.34
C ARG A 308 -48.09 -22.51 13.84
N LEU A 309 -46.91 -22.74 13.28
CA LEU A 309 -46.75 -23.22 11.89
C LEU A 309 -47.06 -24.71 11.80
N GLN A 310 -46.61 -25.51 12.77
CA GLN A 310 -46.91 -26.93 12.84
C GLN A 310 -48.43 -27.18 12.95
N GLU A 311 -49.13 -26.46 13.84
CA GLU A 311 -50.60 -26.48 13.93
C GLU A 311 -51.30 -26.24 12.58
N GLN A 312 -50.72 -25.42 11.69
CA GLN A 312 -51.27 -25.16 10.34
C GLN A 312 -50.87 -26.24 9.33
N ILE A 313 -49.65 -26.77 9.42
CA ILE A 313 -49.18 -27.88 8.58
C ILE A 313 -50.03 -29.13 8.83
N ASP A 314 -50.20 -29.51 10.10
CA ASP A 314 -50.97 -30.69 10.52
C ASP A 314 -52.44 -30.57 10.07
N ALA A 315 -53.04 -29.38 10.20
CA ALA A 315 -54.42 -29.12 9.76
C ALA A 315 -54.59 -29.18 8.23
N LEU A 316 -53.58 -28.78 7.46
CA LEU A 316 -53.59 -28.91 6.00
C LEU A 316 -53.38 -30.36 5.55
N GLN A 317 -52.51 -31.11 6.23
CA GLN A 317 -52.29 -32.54 5.98
C GLN A 317 -53.56 -33.36 6.25
N ALA A 318 -54.17 -33.20 7.42
CA ALA A 318 -55.43 -33.89 7.76
C ALA A 318 -56.58 -33.57 6.80
N LYS A 319 -56.62 -32.34 6.25
CA LYS A 319 -57.58 -31.96 5.20
C LYS A 319 -57.29 -32.66 3.88
N ALA A 320 -56.03 -32.73 3.46
CA ALA A 320 -55.63 -33.40 2.22
C ALA A 320 -55.92 -34.92 2.28
N GLU A 321 -55.60 -35.58 3.40
CA GLU A 321 -55.92 -37.00 3.62
C GLU A 321 -57.43 -37.28 3.57
N ALA A 322 -58.24 -36.40 4.17
CA ALA A 322 -59.71 -36.52 4.12
C ALA A 322 -60.28 -36.32 2.71
N GLU A 323 -59.70 -35.41 1.92
CA GLU A 323 -60.07 -35.20 0.51
C GLU A 323 -59.62 -36.39 -0.37
N GLU A 324 -58.44 -36.97 -0.14
CA GLU A 324 -57.95 -38.17 -0.83
C GLU A 324 -58.83 -39.40 -0.54
N MET A 325 -59.16 -39.66 0.73
CA MET A 325 -60.10 -40.71 1.09
C MET A 325 -61.45 -40.53 0.39
N ALA A 326 -61.99 -39.31 0.35
CA ALA A 326 -63.25 -39.02 -0.31
C ALA A 326 -63.21 -39.25 -1.83
N VAL A 327 -62.07 -38.99 -2.49
CA VAL A 327 -61.86 -39.31 -3.92
C VAL A 327 -61.74 -40.83 -4.15
N SER A 328 -60.99 -41.55 -3.29
CA SER A 328 -60.89 -43.02 -3.39
C SER A 328 -62.25 -43.73 -3.25
N MET A 329 -63.14 -43.17 -2.41
CA MET A 329 -64.53 -43.65 -2.25
C MET A 329 -65.44 -43.30 -3.44
N GLN A 330 -65.03 -42.42 -4.35
CA GLN A 330 -65.76 -42.09 -5.58
C GLN A 330 -65.26 -42.87 -6.81
N GLU A 331 -64.01 -43.36 -6.81
CA GLU A 331 -63.42 -44.09 -7.95
C GLU A 331 -63.46 -45.63 -7.83
N ALA A 332 -63.89 -46.19 -6.70
CA ALA A 332 -64.00 -47.64 -6.52
C ALA A 332 -65.16 -48.27 -7.34
N PRO A 333 -64.90 -49.17 -8.31
CA PRO A 333 -65.95 -49.87 -9.05
C PRO A 333 -66.47 -51.11 -8.31
N ASP A 334 -67.73 -51.47 -8.55
CA ASP A 334 -68.39 -52.68 -8.01
C ASP A 334 -67.57 -53.96 -8.24
N ALA A 335 -67.23 -54.67 -7.16
CA ALA A 335 -66.76 -56.05 -7.17
C ALA A 335 -67.16 -56.77 -5.87
N GLU A 336 -67.79 -57.95 -6.00
CA GLU A 336 -68.30 -58.76 -4.88
C GLU A 336 -67.19 -59.51 -4.10
N PRO A 337 -67.46 -59.96 -2.85
CA PRO A 337 -66.42 -60.38 -1.91
C PRO A 337 -66.21 -61.90 -1.84
N GLU A 338 -64.97 -62.33 -1.60
CA GLU A 338 -64.68 -63.66 -1.03
C GLU A 338 -63.75 -63.62 0.19
N MET A 339 -63.93 -64.68 0.98
CA MET A 339 -63.62 -64.94 2.38
C MET A 339 -62.12 -65.09 2.77
N PRO A 340 -61.80 -65.26 4.08
CA PRO A 340 -60.53 -64.80 4.68
C PRO A 340 -59.55 -65.92 5.04
N GLU A 341 -58.30 -65.57 5.37
CA GLU A 341 -57.42 -66.42 6.21
C GLU A 341 -56.38 -65.62 7.05
N LEU A 342 -56.31 -66.01 8.34
CA LEU A 342 -55.13 -66.10 9.24
C LEU A 342 -54.33 -64.85 9.74
N LEU A 343 -54.31 -64.74 11.08
CA LEU A 343 -53.28 -64.12 11.95
C LEU A 343 -52.00 -65.01 12.01
N PRO A 344 -50.85 -64.65 12.62
CA PRO A 344 -50.54 -63.51 13.54
C PRO A 344 -49.18 -62.80 13.15
N ASP A 345 -48.35 -62.11 13.98
CA ASP A 345 -48.31 -61.74 15.41
C ASP A 345 -47.35 -60.55 15.72
N GLU A 346 -47.31 -60.12 16.99
CA GLU A 346 -46.27 -59.37 17.74
C GLU A 346 -45.84 -57.92 17.39
N THR A 347 -45.35 -57.24 18.44
CA THR A 347 -45.00 -55.80 18.61
C THR A 347 -43.46 -55.62 18.72
N PRO A 348 -42.84 -54.46 19.06
CA PRO A 348 -43.31 -53.09 19.27
C PRO A 348 -42.46 -51.98 18.59
N ALA A 349 -42.75 -50.71 18.90
CA ALA A 349 -42.05 -49.51 18.40
C ALA A 349 -40.67 -49.25 19.05
N ILE A 350 -39.81 -48.51 18.32
CA ILE A 350 -38.74 -47.67 18.88
C ILE A 350 -38.69 -46.34 18.09
N GLU A 351 -39.00 -45.22 18.74
CA GLU A 351 -38.61 -43.88 18.29
C GLU A 351 -37.18 -43.57 18.81
N PRO A 352 -36.28 -43.00 17.99
CA PRO A 352 -35.05 -42.41 18.50
C PRO A 352 -35.29 -40.95 18.90
N THR A 353 -35.22 -40.66 20.20
CA THR A 353 -35.04 -39.28 20.69
C THR A 353 -33.70 -38.72 20.20
N PRO A 354 -33.62 -37.47 19.70
CA PRO A 354 -32.37 -36.90 19.24
C PRO A 354 -31.45 -36.54 20.42
N GLU A 355 -30.26 -37.16 20.45
CA GLU A 355 -29.15 -36.75 21.30
C GLU A 355 -28.54 -35.42 20.81
N PRO A 356 -27.87 -34.64 21.69
CA PRO A 356 -27.23 -33.38 21.28
C PRO A 356 -26.11 -33.65 20.26
N LEU A 357 -26.22 -32.99 19.10
CA LEU A 357 -25.23 -33.06 18.00
C LEU A 357 -23.85 -32.56 18.44
N ILE A 358 -23.01 -33.48 18.88
CA ILE A 358 -21.56 -33.33 18.83
C ILE A 358 -21.20 -33.33 17.35
N ILE A 359 -20.71 -32.20 16.82
CA ILE A 359 -20.19 -32.13 15.46
C ILE A 359 -19.01 -33.12 15.36
N PRO A 360 -19.06 -34.12 14.46
CA PRO A 360 -17.93 -35.00 14.23
C PRO A 360 -16.72 -34.18 13.78
N MET A 361 -15.54 -34.49 14.32
CA MET A 361 -14.31 -34.07 13.67
C MET A 361 -14.12 -34.89 12.39
N ASP A 362 -13.67 -34.17 11.37
CA ASP A 362 -13.05 -34.64 10.12
C ASP A 362 -13.92 -35.42 9.12
N PRO A 363 -14.10 -34.90 7.88
CA PRO A 363 -13.73 -35.67 6.71
C PRO A 363 -12.20 -35.81 6.67
N ASP A 364 -11.68 -37.03 6.46
CA ASP A 364 -10.25 -37.31 6.36
C ASP A 364 -9.59 -36.61 5.15
N ILE A 365 -9.27 -35.32 5.31
CA ILE A 365 -8.27 -34.63 4.48
C ILE A 365 -6.94 -34.86 5.19
N GLU A 366 -6.34 -36.04 4.97
CA GLU A 366 -4.97 -36.30 5.43
C GLU A 366 -4.06 -35.20 4.88
N PRO A 367 -3.32 -34.46 5.74
CA PRO A 367 -2.34 -33.49 5.27
C PRO A 367 -1.27 -34.25 4.49
N ASP A 368 -0.91 -33.78 3.30
CA ASP A 368 0.02 -34.50 2.42
C ASP A 368 1.42 -34.62 3.06
N ILE A 369 1.68 -35.80 3.64
CA ILE A 369 2.93 -36.16 4.32
C ILE A 369 4.07 -36.51 3.36
N ARG A 370 3.87 -36.38 2.04
CA ARG A 370 4.94 -36.60 1.06
C ARG A 370 5.98 -35.48 1.15
N MET A 371 7.07 -35.79 1.85
CA MET A 371 8.32 -35.02 1.79
C MET A 371 8.66 -34.70 0.32
N PRO A 372 8.97 -33.44 -0.03
CA PRO A 372 9.41 -33.12 -1.39
C PRO A 372 10.69 -33.89 -1.70
N GLU A 373 10.72 -34.58 -2.84
CA GLU A 373 11.86 -35.42 -3.23
C GLU A 373 13.16 -34.61 -3.21
N GLU A 374 14.17 -35.14 -2.52
CA GLU A 374 15.50 -34.57 -2.50
C GLU A 374 16.06 -34.51 -3.92
N MET A 375 16.32 -33.29 -4.43
CA MET A 375 17.07 -33.10 -5.67
C MET A 375 18.47 -33.66 -5.48
N LYS A 376 18.66 -34.94 -5.82
CA LYS A 376 19.98 -35.57 -5.85
C LYS A 376 20.87 -34.84 -6.84
N THR A 377 22.05 -34.49 -6.35
CA THR A 377 23.11 -33.83 -7.12
C THR A 377 23.44 -34.61 -8.39
N ALA A 378 23.42 -33.91 -9.53
CA ALA A 378 24.17 -34.31 -10.71
C ALA A 378 25.60 -33.75 -10.61
N ALA A 379 26.55 -34.48 -11.22
CA ALA A 379 28.00 -34.30 -11.05
C ALA A 379 28.57 -33.03 -11.70
#